data_AF-A0A7C4D7R6-F1
#
_entry.id   AF-A0A7C4D7R6-F1
#
_cell.length_a   1.000
_cell.length_b   1.000
_cell.length_c   1.000
_cell.angle_alpha   90.00
_cell.angle_beta   90.00
_cell.angle_gamma   90.00
#
_symmetry.space_group_name_H-M   'P 1'
#
loop_
_entity.id
_entity.type
_entity.pdbx_description
1 polymer ?
#
loop_
_entity_poly.entity_id
_entity_poly.type
_entity_poly.pdbx_seq_one_letter_code
_entity_poly.pdbx_strand_id
1 'polypeptide(L)'
;MYEWEEIVTEGLAKIIIPKRELFQRPDQTYEPAWSPVFYNPLMKPCRDLTVLVNYSYFGNKSYFFIDSLAGTGVRGIRLGLETNGYGIINDVDPIAYYYMLRNIELNNLSQRVQPYMCESNALFNNFTFSGVIVDYIDIDPYGSPIPFIDSAVKTLGKNSLLGVTATDTAPLVCSHRHKTLRRYNIECMKTDFEKELGLRILIYNLIIRSASQDVCLKPLISYYHKHYYRVFFETTRSGSKAFENVSKCRGYLWYCPKTLERGFVKEINTIENNCSDGEQIVAGPLWICNLGDTDFLKKLIDNVEKFANYIDLNLLKQLKILLYEYRIEQPYIRYDKFFSKIGRNMIPIEEFINIIKKQGFEASRSHFDPRGVRTNAPVKILREIFS
;
A
#
# COMPACT_ATOMS: atom_id res chain seq x y z
N MET A 1 35.39 4.65 6.60
CA MET A 1 34.29 5.36 5.92
C MET A 1 34.93 6.19 4.84
N TYR A 2 34.42 6.10 3.61
CA TYR A 2 35.03 6.83 2.49
C TYR A 2 34.56 8.29 2.46
N GLU A 3 35.32 9.17 1.80
CA GLU A 3 35.02 10.62 1.74
C GLU A 3 33.70 10.94 1.04
N TRP A 4 33.18 10.01 0.24
CA TRP A 4 31.92 10.11 -0.50
C TRP A 4 30.73 9.47 0.23
N GLU A 5 30.90 9.05 1.48
CA GLU A 5 29.87 8.39 2.30
C GLU A 5 29.46 9.23 3.52
N GLU A 6 28.21 9.07 3.95
CA GLU A 6 27.71 9.57 5.24
C GLU A 6 26.95 8.47 5.98
N ILE A 7 26.85 8.59 7.32
CA ILE A 7 25.93 7.77 8.11
C ILE A 7 24.66 8.55 8.37
N VAL A 8 23.52 7.93 8.07
CA VAL A 8 22.21 8.40 8.49
C VAL A 8 21.58 7.42 9.47
N THR A 9 20.71 7.93 10.35
CA THR A 9 19.96 7.12 11.31
C THR A 9 18.49 7.12 10.95
N GLU A 10 17.87 5.95 10.88
CA GLU A 10 16.44 5.79 10.70
C GLU A 10 15.90 4.69 11.62
N GLY A 11 15.02 5.06 12.54
CA GLY A 11 14.60 4.11 13.57
C GLY A 11 15.77 3.83 14.50
N LEU A 12 16.04 2.54 14.76
CA LEU A 12 17.26 2.10 15.44
C LEU A 12 18.43 1.84 14.49
N ALA A 13 18.19 1.84 13.18
CA ALA A 13 19.20 1.51 12.19
C ALA A 13 20.14 2.70 11.91
N LYS A 14 21.44 2.43 11.93
CA LYS A 14 22.47 3.33 11.38
C LYS A 14 22.90 2.77 10.02
N ILE A 15 22.76 3.53 8.95
CA ILE A 15 23.12 3.07 7.62
C ILE A 15 24.13 4.03 6.98
N ILE A 16 25.13 3.44 6.34
CA ILE A 16 26.06 4.10 5.45
C ILE A 16 25.35 4.25 4.11
N ILE A 17 25.38 5.46 3.57
CA ILE A 17 24.86 5.81 2.25
C ILE A 17 25.87 6.70 1.52
N PRO A 18 25.81 6.79 0.19
CA PRO A 18 26.48 7.86 -0.53
C PRO A 18 26.02 9.22 -0.02
N LYS A 19 26.95 10.17 0.11
CA LYS A 19 26.66 11.53 0.54
C LYS A 19 25.57 12.17 -0.32
N ARG A 20 24.47 12.58 0.32
CA ARG A 20 23.33 13.19 -0.36
C ARG A 20 23.68 14.48 -1.09
N GLU A 21 24.67 15.22 -0.60
CA GLU A 21 25.18 16.45 -1.25
C GLU A 21 25.74 16.20 -2.66
N LEU A 22 26.20 14.98 -2.96
CA LEU A 22 26.72 14.63 -4.29
C LEU A 22 25.61 14.37 -5.33
N PHE A 23 24.36 14.22 -4.88
CA PHE A 23 23.22 13.81 -5.72
C PHE A 23 22.04 14.76 -5.55
N GLN A 24 22.31 16.07 -5.62
CA GLN A 24 21.30 17.11 -5.52
C GLN A 24 20.89 17.62 -6.90
N ARG A 25 19.60 17.95 -7.03
CA ARG A 25 19.08 18.74 -8.14
C ARG A 25 19.64 20.19 -8.09
N PRO A 26 19.48 20.99 -9.16
CA PRO A 26 19.87 22.40 -9.15
C PRO A 26 19.26 23.23 -8.01
N ASP A 27 18.12 22.80 -7.45
CA ASP A 27 17.46 23.42 -6.30
C ASP A 27 17.99 22.93 -4.93
N GLN A 28 19.12 22.22 -4.92
CA GLN A 28 19.77 21.61 -3.73
C GLN A 28 18.95 20.50 -3.04
N THR A 29 17.85 20.06 -3.64
CA THR A 29 17.07 18.93 -3.13
C THR A 29 17.76 17.62 -3.53
N TYR A 30 17.96 16.73 -2.55
CA TYR A 30 18.48 15.38 -2.81
C TYR A 30 17.55 14.59 -3.75
N GLU A 31 18.12 13.99 -4.79
CA GLU A 31 17.44 13.09 -5.73
C GLU A 31 17.90 11.64 -5.50
N PRO A 32 17.10 10.83 -4.78
CA PRO A 32 17.43 9.43 -4.52
C PRO A 32 17.70 8.60 -5.77
N ALA A 33 17.08 8.93 -6.91
CA ALA A 33 17.27 8.20 -8.16
C ALA A 33 18.63 8.44 -8.83
N TRP A 34 19.38 9.46 -8.40
CA TRP A 34 20.72 9.77 -8.93
C TRP A 34 21.84 9.14 -8.11
N SER A 35 21.54 8.70 -6.88
CA SER A 35 22.49 7.99 -6.03
C SER A 35 22.81 6.60 -6.60
N PRO A 36 24.07 6.12 -6.53
CA PRO A 36 24.47 4.81 -7.06
C PRO A 36 23.84 3.64 -6.29
N VAL A 37 23.36 3.88 -5.06
CA VAL A 37 22.51 2.93 -4.33
C VAL A 37 21.31 3.68 -3.77
N PHE A 38 20.15 3.06 -3.82
CA PHE A 38 18.92 3.74 -3.44
C PHE A 38 18.74 3.87 -1.93
N TYR A 39 18.53 5.11 -1.52
CA TYR A 39 17.95 5.44 -0.22
C TYR A 39 17.10 6.70 -0.36
N ASN A 40 15.80 6.58 -0.06
CA ASN A 40 14.89 7.72 -0.03
C ASN A 40 14.41 7.98 1.41
N PRO A 41 14.78 9.11 2.04
CA PRO A 41 14.31 9.45 3.39
C PRO A 41 12.80 9.69 3.46
N LEU A 42 12.16 10.09 2.35
CA LEU A 42 10.71 10.29 2.28
C LEU A 42 9.90 8.99 2.42
N MET A 43 10.57 7.83 2.28
CA MET A 43 9.96 6.50 2.45
C MET A 43 10.02 6.02 3.91
N LYS A 44 10.52 6.83 4.87
CA LYS A 44 10.53 6.48 6.29
C LYS A 44 9.14 6.07 6.83
N PRO A 45 8.03 6.77 6.53
CA PRO A 45 6.70 6.34 6.98
C PRO A 45 6.29 4.95 6.47
N CYS A 46 6.72 4.60 5.24
CA CYS A 46 6.49 3.28 4.67
C CYS A 46 7.24 2.19 5.46
N ARG A 47 8.50 2.46 5.83
CA ARG A 47 9.33 1.54 6.63
C ARG A 47 8.89 1.45 8.08
N ASP A 48 8.48 2.56 8.69
CA ASP A 48 7.88 2.60 10.03
C ASP A 48 6.64 1.70 10.11
N LEU A 49 5.76 1.80 9.10
CA LEU A 49 4.60 0.93 9.04
C LEU A 49 4.98 -0.53 8.83
N THR A 50 5.99 -0.84 8.01
CA THR A 50 6.49 -2.22 7.85
C THR A 50 6.94 -2.83 9.17
N VAL A 51 7.71 -2.09 9.97
CA VAL A 51 8.14 -2.54 11.31
C VAL A 51 6.92 -2.76 12.21
N LEU A 52 6.01 -1.79 12.27
CA LEU A 52 4.82 -1.85 13.13
C LEU A 52 3.89 -3.01 12.76
N VAL A 53 3.67 -3.26 11.47
CA VAL A 53 2.85 -4.38 10.96
C VAL A 53 3.47 -5.71 11.35
N ASN A 54 4.76 -5.89 11.10
CA ASN A 54 5.44 -7.14 11.43
C ASN A 54 5.47 -7.40 12.93
N TYR A 55 5.80 -6.38 13.73
CA TYR A 55 5.76 -6.49 15.19
C TYR A 55 4.34 -6.83 15.68
N SER A 56 3.32 -6.16 15.16
CA SER A 56 1.94 -6.38 15.60
C SER A 56 1.39 -7.73 15.14
N TYR A 57 1.87 -8.30 14.04
CA TYR A 57 1.43 -9.60 13.56
C TYR A 57 2.14 -10.75 14.29
N PHE A 58 3.47 -10.74 14.30
CA PHE A 58 4.29 -11.83 14.87
C PHE A 58 4.50 -11.71 16.39
N GLY A 59 4.40 -10.50 16.95
CA GLY A 59 4.68 -10.23 18.36
C GLY A 59 6.11 -10.63 18.71
N ASN A 60 6.25 -11.49 19.71
CA ASN A 60 7.54 -12.00 20.16
C ASN A 60 8.02 -13.24 19.40
N LYS A 61 7.26 -13.75 18.41
CA LYS A 61 7.69 -14.91 17.63
C LYS A 61 8.77 -14.51 16.65
N SER A 62 9.83 -15.31 16.58
CA SER A 62 10.80 -15.20 15.49
C SER A 62 10.14 -15.59 14.17
N TYR A 63 10.50 -14.90 13.10
CA TYR A 63 9.96 -15.13 11.77
C TYR A 63 11.03 -14.87 10.70
N PHE A 64 11.02 -15.67 9.64
CA PHE A 64 11.96 -15.56 8.54
C PHE A 64 11.45 -14.58 7.48
N PHE A 65 12.24 -13.52 7.18
CA PHE A 65 11.87 -12.53 6.18
C PHE A 65 12.78 -12.50 4.94
N ILE A 66 12.25 -12.00 3.83
CA ILE A 66 13.00 -11.59 2.65
C ILE A 66 12.63 -10.14 2.30
N ASP A 67 13.61 -9.24 2.39
CA ASP A 67 13.57 -7.90 1.80
C ASP A 67 14.17 -8.00 0.39
N SER A 68 13.31 -8.03 -0.63
CA SER A 68 13.68 -8.58 -1.95
C SER A 68 14.35 -7.60 -2.92
N LEU A 69 14.14 -6.29 -2.71
CA LEU A 69 14.68 -5.17 -3.50
C LEU A 69 15.17 -4.07 -2.54
N ALA A 70 16.28 -4.35 -1.86
CA ALA A 70 16.58 -3.68 -0.61
C ALA A 70 17.36 -2.36 -0.72
N GLY A 71 18.00 -2.09 -1.86
CA GLY A 71 18.91 -0.95 -2.02
C GLY A 71 19.98 -0.95 -0.93
N THR A 72 19.94 0.04 -0.04
CA THR A 72 20.87 0.13 1.11
C THR A 72 20.65 -0.91 2.22
N GLY A 73 19.56 -1.68 2.18
CA GLY A 73 19.20 -2.67 3.19
C GLY A 73 18.45 -2.11 4.41
N VAL A 74 18.13 -0.81 4.42
CA VAL A 74 17.55 -0.13 5.58
C VAL A 74 16.28 -0.82 6.12
N ARG A 75 15.44 -1.35 5.25
CA ARG A 75 14.16 -1.96 5.63
C ARG A 75 14.38 -3.28 6.36
N GLY A 76 15.13 -4.22 5.77
CA GLY A 76 15.49 -5.47 6.42
C GLY A 76 16.33 -5.28 7.70
N ILE A 77 17.23 -4.31 7.73
CA ILE A 77 18.02 -3.98 8.95
C ILE A 77 17.11 -3.54 10.08
N ARG A 78 16.13 -2.67 9.80
CA ARG A 78 15.14 -2.24 10.78
C ARG A 78 14.27 -3.39 11.27
N LEU A 79 13.88 -4.34 10.42
CA LEU A 79 13.22 -5.57 10.88
C LEU A 79 14.12 -6.41 11.81
N GLY A 80 15.41 -6.51 11.47
CA GLY A 80 16.39 -7.19 12.33
C GLY A 80 16.60 -6.53 13.70
N LEU A 81 16.48 -5.20 13.80
CA LEU A 81 16.70 -4.45 15.05
C LEU A 81 15.43 -4.25 15.87
N GLU A 82 14.33 -3.93 15.21
CA GLU A 82 13.12 -3.37 15.83
C GLU A 82 12.01 -4.41 16.02
N THR A 83 12.18 -5.63 15.50
CA THR A 83 11.24 -6.76 15.69
C THR A 83 12.01 -8.03 16.08
N ASN A 84 11.37 -9.22 16.00
CA ASN A 84 12.01 -10.55 16.11
C ASN A 84 12.28 -11.21 14.75
N GLY A 85 12.28 -10.45 13.65
CA GLY A 85 12.58 -10.94 12.30
C GLY A 85 14.05 -11.28 12.09
N TYR A 86 14.34 -12.40 11.47
CA TYR A 86 15.66 -12.76 10.93
C TYR A 86 15.49 -13.12 9.47
N GLY A 87 16.50 -12.95 8.62
CA GLY A 87 16.21 -13.09 7.19
C GLY A 87 17.29 -12.70 6.22
N ILE A 88 16.84 -12.53 4.98
CA ILE A 88 17.66 -12.14 3.85
C ILE A 88 17.31 -10.71 3.44
N ILE A 89 18.35 -9.95 3.13
CA ILE A 89 18.25 -8.69 2.43
C ILE A 89 18.89 -8.90 1.07
N ASN A 90 18.12 -8.70 0.00
CA ASN A 90 18.51 -9.02 -1.35
C ASN A 90 18.45 -7.79 -2.26
N ASP A 91 19.43 -7.68 -3.15
CA ASP A 91 19.39 -6.79 -4.29
C ASP A 91 20.12 -7.43 -5.47
N VAL A 92 19.80 -7.03 -6.70
CA VAL A 92 20.51 -7.51 -7.90
C VAL A 92 21.78 -6.71 -8.16
N ASP A 93 21.84 -5.47 -7.66
CA ASP A 93 22.95 -4.56 -7.89
C ASP A 93 24.15 -4.87 -6.97
N PRO A 94 25.37 -5.10 -7.52
CA PRO A 94 26.58 -5.29 -6.71
C PRO A 94 26.93 -4.09 -5.81
N ILE A 95 26.57 -2.86 -6.20
CA ILE A 95 26.79 -1.68 -5.34
C ILE A 95 25.83 -1.73 -4.15
N ALA A 96 24.56 -2.07 -4.37
CA ALA A 96 23.62 -2.31 -3.29
C ALA A 96 24.12 -3.41 -2.35
N TYR A 97 24.60 -4.54 -2.87
CA TYR A 97 25.18 -5.62 -2.08
C TYR A 97 26.34 -5.17 -1.19
N TYR A 98 27.26 -4.39 -1.75
CA TYR A 98 28.36 -3.79 -1.01
C TYR A 98 27.89 -2.97 0.20
N TYR A 99 26.87 -2.13 0.00
CA TYR A 99 26.28 -1.32 1.07
C TYR A 99 25.51 -2.15 2.09
N MET A 100 24.73 -3.14 1.64
CA MET A 100 23.98 -4.04 2.52
C MET A 100 24.91 -4.76 3.49
N LEU A 101 26.01 -5.35 3.02
CA LEU A 101 26.99 -6.04 3.85
C LEU A 101 27.52 -5.13 4.97
N ARG A 102 28.01 -3.94 4.59
CA ARG A 102 28.58 -2.97 5.55
C ARG A 102 27.54 -2.44 6.52
N ASN A 103 26.30 -2.25 6.07
CA ASN A 103 25.22 -1.77 6.93
C ASN A 103 24.75 -2.85 7.91
N ILE A 104 24.73 -4.13 7.52
CA ILE A 104 24.46 -5.26 8.42
C ILE A 104 25.53 -5.32 9.51
N GLU A 105 26.81 -5.22 9.14
CA GLU A 105 27.94 -5.21 10.07
C GLU A 105 27.89 -4.01 11.02
N LEU A 106 27.62 -2.80 10.51
CA LEU A 106 27.51 -1.58 11.31
C LEU A 106 26.47 -1.67 12.43
N ASN A 107 25.41 -2.46 12.21
CA ASN A 107 24.33 -2.68 13.19
C ASN A 107 24.49 -3.98 14.00
N ASN A 108 25.62 -4.69 13.87
CA ASN A 108 25.88 -5.97 14.54
C ASN A 108 24.81 -7.05 14.26
N LEU A 109 24.29 -7.09 13.02
CA LEU A 109 23.20 -8.00 12.62
C LEU A 109 23.67 -9.24 11.86
N SER A 110 24.98 -9.47 11.71
CA SER A 110 25.52 -10.54 10.86
C SER A 110 25.09 -11.96 11.26
N GLN A 111 24.61 -12.17 12.48
CA GLN A 111 24.06 -13.46 12.94
C GLN A 111 22.57 -13.63 12.64
N ARG A 112 21.89 -12.56 12.24
CA ARG A 112 20.43 -12.48 12.12
C ARG A 112 19.96 -12.13 10.72
N VAL A 113 20.80 -11.43 9.96
CA VAL A 113 20.47 -10.92 8.65
C VAL A 113 21.62 -11.24 7.69
N GLN A 114 21.29 -11.84 6.56
CA GLN A 114 22.27 -12.21 5.52
C GLN A 114 22.04 -11.37 4.25
N PRO A 115 23.09 -10.75 3.69
CA PRO A 115 23.00 -10.07 2.41
C PRO A 115 23.06 -11.09 1.27
N TYR A 116 22.19 -10.96 0.27
CA TYR A 116 22.18 -11.76 -0.96
C TYR A 116 22.28 -10.84 -2.18
N MET A 117 22.97 -11.32 -3.22
CA MET A 117 23.04 -10.66 -4.52
C MET A 117 22.39 -11.55 -5.57
N CYS A 118 21.09 -11.36 -5.81
CA CYS A 118 20.32 -12.21 -6.70
C CYS A 118 19.15 -11.43 -7.33
N GLU A 119 18.73 -11.82 -8.54
CA GLU A 119 17.46 -11.36 -9.08
C GLU A 119 16.31 -11.94 -8.25
N SER A 120 15.34 -11.11 -7.87
CA SER A 120 14.33 -11.46 -6.87
C SER A 120 13.46 -12.66 -7.27
N ASN A 121 13.07 -12.81 -8.53
CA ASN A 121 12.32 -14.00 -8.98
C ASN A 121 13.17 -15.26 -8.92
N ALA A 122 14.44 -15.21 -9.31
CA ALA A 122 15.37 -16.32 -9.18
C ALA A 122 15.51 -16.74 -7.72
N LEU A 123 15.67 -15.78 -6.81
CA LEU A 123 15.68 -16.02 -5.37
C LEU A 123 14.40 -16.74 -4.91
N PHE A 124 13.22 -16.20 -5.21
CA PHE A 124 11.96 -16.81 -4.78
C PHE A 124 11.75 -18.22 -5.36
N ASN A 125 12.10 -18.44 -6.63
CA ASN A 125 11.96 -19.76 -7.23
C ASN A 125 12.97 -20.75 -6.65
N ASN A 126 14.18 -20.32 -6.28
CA ASN A 126 15.13 -21.16 -5.54
C ASN A 126 14.58 -21.57 -4.17
N PHE A 127 14.00 -20.64 -3.41
CA PHE A 127 13.35 -20.96 -2.13
C PHE A 127 12.18 -21.93 -2.29
N THR A 128 11.39 -21.73 -3.34
CA THR A 128 10.29 -22.65 -3.71
C THR A 128 10.83 -24.05 -4.01
N PHE A 129 11.90 -24.15 -4.82
CA PHE A 129 12.54 -25.42 -5.17
C PHE A 129 13.14 -26.12 -3.94
N SER A 130 13.76 -25.36 -3.04
CA SER A 130 14.34 -25.89 -1.80
C SER A 130 13.31 -26.21 -0.71
N GLY A 131 12.02 -25.91 -0.94
CA GLY A 131 10.96 -26.15 0.05
C GLY A 131 11.01 -25.22 1.27
N VAL A 132 11.74 -24.10 1.19
CA VAL A 132 11.86 -23.15 2.30
C VAL A 132 10.63 -22.23 2.30
N ILE A 133 9.93 -22.23 3.42
CA ILE A 133 8.77 -21.37 3.65
C ILE A 133 9.25 -20.03 4.22
N VAL A 134 8.69 -18.94 3.70
CA VAL A 134 8.99 -17.57 4.13
C VAL A 134 7.81 -17.01 4.90
N ASP A 135 8.08 -16.42 6.08
CA ASP A 135 7.05 -15.84 6.95
C ASP A 135 6.70 -14.42 6.54
N TYR A 136 7.66 -13.64 6.02
CA TYR A 136 7.43 -12.30 5.52
C TYR A 136 8.21 -12.00 4.25
N ILE A 137 7.54 -11.47 3.23
CA ILE A 137 8.20 -10.93 2.04
C ILE A 137 7.83 -9.46 1.88
N ASP A 138 8.83 -8.62 1.64
CA ASP A 138 8.64 -7.23 1.22
C ASP A 138 9.06 -7.05 -0.25
N ILE A 139 8.14 -6.54 -1.07
CA ILE A 139 8.32 -6.19 -2.48
C ILE A 139 8.16 -4.68 -2.61
N ASP A 140 9.27 -3.96 -2.74
CA ASP A 140 9.32 -2.49 -2.80
C ASP A 140 10.09 -1.99 -4.04
N PRO A 141 9.61 -2.27 -5.27
CA PRO A 141 10.34 -1.96 -6.49
C PRO A 141 10.13 -0.52 -6.96
N TYR A 142 10.97 -0.12 -7.91
CA TYR A 142 10.67 1.03 -8.76
C TYR A 142 9.54 0.72 -9.74
N GLY A 143 8.47 1.49 -9.64
CA GLY A 143 7.27 1.33 -10.43
C GLY A 143 6.38 0.20 -9.92
N SER A 144 6.24 -0.85 -10.74
CA SER A 144 5.21 -1.86 -10.56
C SER A 144 5.71 -3.07 -9.80
N PRO A 145 4.94 -3.62 -8.84
CA PRO A 145 5.27 -4.86 -8.18
C PRO A 145 4.92 -6.10 -9.00
N ILE A 146 4.10 -5.95 -10.04
CA ILE A 146 3.54 -7.04 -10.84
C ILE A 146 4.57 -8.10 -11.29
N PRO A 147 5.79 -7.75 -11.74
CA PRO A 147 6.76 -8.74 -12.20
C PRO A 147 7.26 -9.74 -11.12
N PHE A 148 7.05 -9.47 -9.84
CA PHE A 148 7.63 -10.25 -8.74
C PHE A 148 6.59 -11.11 -8.00
N ILE A 149 5.31 -10.79 -8.16
CA ILE A 149 4.22 -11.36 -7.35
C ILE A 149 4.10 -12.86 -7.55
N ASP A 150 4.12 -13.30 -8.81
CA ASP A 150 3.85 -14.71 -9.13
C ASP A 150 4.92 -15.64 -8.55
N SER A 151 6.17 -15.19 -8.42
CA SER A 151 7.24 -15.98 -7.80
C SER A 151 7.20 -15.88 -6.27
N ALA A 152 6.94 -14.68 -5.73
CA ALA A 152 6.93 -14.45 -4.28
C ALA A 152 5.86 -15.28 -3.56
N VAL A 153 4.63 -15.33 -4.08
CA VAL A 153 3.50 -16.00 -3.40
C VAL A 153 3.72 -17.50 -3.22
N LYS A 154 4.55 -18.14 -4.05
CA LYS A 154 4.85 -19.59 -3.97
C LYS A 154 5.60 -19.97 -2.69
N THR A 155 6.45 -19.06 -2.22
CA THR A 155 7.30 -19.26 -1.04
C THR A 155 6.58 -18.96 0.28
N LEU A 156 5.45 -18.24 0.23
CA LEU A 156 4.72 -17.82 1.42
C LEU A 156 3.96 -19.00 2.04
N GLY A 157 4.07 -19.09 3.36
CA GLY A 157 3.40 -20.10 4.16
C GLY A 157 1.96 -19.76 4.51
N LYS A 158 1.43 -20.52 5.48
CA LYS A 158 0.17 -20.19 6.17
C LYS A 158 0.48 -19.18 7.26
N ASN A 159 -0.39 -18.17 7.41
CA ASN A 159 -0.20 -17.08 8.38
C ASN A 159 1.13 -16.35 8.14
N SER A 160 1.51 -16.18 6.88
CA SER A 160 2.65 -15.37 6.46
C SER A 160 2.15 -14.02 5.98
N LEU A 161 3.07 -13.08 5.83
CA LEU A 161 2.78 -11.72 5.40
C LEU A 161 3.44 -11.41 4.06
N LEU A 162 2.72 -10.66 3.23
CA LEU A 162 3.25 -10.07 2.00
C LEU A 162 3.05 -8.56 2.05
N GLY A 163 4.15 -7.82 2.11
CA GLY A 163 4.17 -6.36 1.95
C GLY A 163 4.48 -5.99 0.51
N VAL A 164 3.63 -5.17 -0.10
CA VAL A 164 3.78 -4.73 -1.50
C VAL A 164 3.68 -3.22 -1.59
N THR A 165 4.70 -2.58 -2.16
CA THR A 165 4.65 -1.19 -2.60
C THR A 165 4.46 -1.11 -4.11
N ALA A 166 3.68 -0.13 -4.56
CA ALA A 166 3.61 0.26 -5.97
C ALA A 166 3.83 1.77 -6.08
N THR A 167 4.89 2.17 -6.81
CA THR A 167 5.19 3.58 -7.10
C THR A 167 4.74 3.98 -8.52
N ASP A 168 4.22 3.05 -9.32
CA ASP A 168 3.62 3.32 -10.63
C ASP A 168 2.19 3.87 -10.53
N THR A 169 2.08 5.04 -9.90
CA THR A 169 0.81 5.74 -9.69
C THR A 169 0.14 6.14 -10.99
N ALA A 170 0.86 6.57 -12.02
CA ALA A 170 0.26 7.08 -13.26
C ALA A 170 -0.62 6.05 -14.02
N PRO A 171 -0.22 4.76 -14.17
CA PRO A 171 -1.13 3.70 -14.58
C PRO A 171 -2.31 3.49 -13.62
N LEU A 172 -2.06 3.41 -12.32
CA LEU A 172 -3.09 3.09 -11.32
C LEU A 172 -4.18 4.18 -11.22
N VAL A 173 -3.81 5.45 -11.36
CA VAL A 173 -4.75 6.59 -11.43
C VAL A 173 -5.26 6.87 -12.84
N CYS A 174 -5.10 5.92 -13.78
CA CYS A 174 -5.67 5.98 -15.12
C CYS A 174 -5.20 7.13 -16.03
N SER A 175 -4.02 7.70 -15.74
CA SER A 175 -3.40 8.70 -16.60
C SER A 175 -2.77 8.08 -17.86
N HIS A 176 -2.35 6.82 -17.78
CA HIS A 176 -1.83 6.05 -18.93
C HIS A 176 -2.62 4.76 -19.16
N ARG A 177 -3.84 4.88 -19.70
CA ARG A 177 -4.80 3.76 -19.83
C ARG A 177 -4.24 2.52 -20.51
N HIS A 178 -3.47 2.65 -21.59
CA HIS A 178 -2.84 1.49 -22.25
C HIS A 178 -1.85 0.76 -21.33
N LYS A 179 -1.10 1.49 -20.51
CA LYS A 179 -0.18 0.89 -19.54
C LYS A 179 -0.96 0.25 -18.39
N THR A 180 -2.09 0.82 -17.98
CA THR A 180 -3.00 0.22 -16.99
C THR A 180 -3.55 -1.11 -17.50
N LEU A 181 -4.06 -1.14 -18.74
CA LEU A 181 -4.58 -2.36 -19.36
C LEU A 181 -3.50 -3.44 -19.43
N ARG A 182 -2.29 -3.12 -19.94
CA ARG A 182 -1.21 -4.11 -20.04
C ARG A 182 -0.72 -4.66 -18.70
N ARG A 183 -0.67 -3.84 -17.65
CA ARG A 183 -0.12 -4.25 -16.34
C ARG A 183 -1.15 -4.90 -15.42
N TYR A 184 -2.34 -4.32 -15.38
CA TYR A 184 -3.38 -4.67 -14.41
C TYR A 184 -4.60 -5.35 -15.03
N ASN A 185 -4.63 -5.47 -16.36
CA ASN A 185 -5.73 -6.06 -17.13
C ASN A 185 -7.09 -5.41 -16.85
N ILE A 186 -7.11 -4.07 -16.73
CA ILE A 186 -8.31 -3.28 -16.47
C ILE A 186 -8.37 -2.09 -17.42
N GLU A 187 -9.50 -1.96 -18.11
CA GLU A 187 -9.91 -0.71 -18.76
C GLU A 187 -10.42 0.25 -17.71
N CYS A 188 -9.62 1.29 -17.45
CA CYS A 188 -9.87 2.16 -16.33
C CYS A 188 -10.24 3.58 -16.78
N MET A 189 -10.93 4.30 -15.90
CA MET A 189 -11.53 5.60 -16.19
C MET A 189 -11.03 6.68 -15.22
N LYS A 190 -11.20 7.95 -15.60
CA LYS A 190 -10.93 9.07 -14.70
C LYS A 190 -12.13 9.25 -13.77
N THR A 191 -11.89 9.28 -12.47
CA THR A 191 -12.91 9.52 -11.44
C THR A 191 -12.48 10.65 -10.51
N ASP A 192 -13.37 11.15 -9.65
CA ASP A 192 -12.96 12.06 -8.59
C ASP A 192 -12.20 11.37 -7.44
N PHE A 193 -12.26 10.04 -7.39
CA PHE A 193 -11.56 9.18 -6.43
C PHE A 193 -10.48 8.29 -7.07
N GLU A 194 -9.79 8.82 -8.08
CA GLU A 194 -8.81 8.08 -8.91
C GLU A 194 -7.72 7.35 -8.10
N LYS A 195 -7.32 7.91 -6.95
CA LYS A 195 -6.33 7.30 -6.06
C LYS A 195 -6.86 6.02 -5.42
N GLU A 196 -8.10 6.03 -4.94
CA GLU A 196 -8.73 4.84 -4.37
C GLU A 196 -9.02 3.80 -5.45
N LEU A 197 -9.48 4.23 -6.63
CA LEU A 197 -9.68 3.34 -7.77
C LEU A 197 -8.37 2.59 -8.10
N GLY A 198 -7.25 3.31 -8.14
CA GLY A 198 -5.93 2.71 -8.34
C GLY A 198 -5.57 1.70 -7.26
N LEU A 199 -5.84 1.97 -5.98
CA LEU A 199 -5.56 1.01 -4.91
C LEU A 199 -6.41 -0.26 -5.06
N ARG A 200 -7.69 -0.13 -5.39
CA ARG A 200 -8.60 -1.28 -5.60
C ARG A 200 -8.22 -2.12 -6.82
N ILE A 201 -7.72 -1.47 -7.89
CA ILE A 201 -7.15 -2.12 -9.07
C ILE A 201 -5.92 -2.94 -8.67
N LEU A 202 -4.99 -2.33 -7.91
CA LEU A 202 -3.79 -2.99 -7.44
C LEU A 202 -4.14 -4.22 -6.59
N ILE A 203 -4.96 -4.05 -5.55
CA ILE A 203 -5.36 -5.13 -4.64
C ILE A 203 -5.98 -6.28 -5.42
N TYR A 204 -6.94 -5.99 -6.31
CA TYR A 204 -7.60 -7.02 -7.09
C TYR A 204 -6.60 -7.81 -7.96
N ASN A 205 -5.71 -7.12 -8.66
CA ASN A 205 -4.74 -7.78 -9.52
C ASN A 205 -3.77 -8.67 -8.73
N LEU A 206 -3.33 -8.23 -7.54
CA LEU A 206 -2.49 -9.05 -6.66
C LEU A 206 -3.23 -10.30 -6.17
N ILE A 207 -4.49 -10.14 -5.76
CA ILE A 207 -5.31 -11.24 -5.23
C ILE A 207 -5.59 -12.29 -6.31
N ILE A 208 -5.96 -11.90 -7.54
CA ILE A 208 -6.26 -12.89 -8.59
C ILE A 208 -5.03 -13.69 -9.01
N ARG A 209 -3.84 -13.06 -9.03
CA ARG A 209 -2.57 -13.73 -9.36
C ARG A 209 -2.18 -14.76 -8.32
N SER A 210 -2.39 -14.41 -7.05
CA SER A 210 -2.16 -15.33 -5.95
C SER A 210 -3.21 -16.45 -5.93
N ALA A 211 -4.48 -16.14 -6.21
CA ALA A 211 -5.56 -17.11 -6.25
C ALA A 211 -5.35 -18.17 -7.34
N SER A 212 -4.78 -17.80 -8.50
CA SER A 212 -4.40 -18.78 -9.53
C SER A 212 -3.30 -19.77 -9.10
N GLN A 213 -2.70 -19.56 -7.93
CA GLN A 213 -1.71 -20.44 -7.32
C GLN A 213 -2.20 -21.06 -6.00
N ASP A 214 -3.51 -21.08 -5.76
CA ASP A 214 -4.13 -21.58 -4.52
C ASP A 214 -3.68 -20.86 -3.23
N VAL A 215 -3.23 -19.61 -3.35
CA VAL A 215 -2.84 -18.77 -2.22
C VAL A 215 -3.84 -17.65 -2.06
N CYS A 216 -4.54 -17.62 -0.92
CA CYS A 216 -5.41 -16.53 -0.55
C CYS A 216 -4.61 -15.38 0.05
N LEU A 217 -4.77 -14.18 -0.52
CA LEU A 217 -4.26 -12.94 0.06
C LEU A 217 -5.42 -12.14 0.63
N LYS A 218 -5.44 -11.97 1.96
CA LYS A 218 -6.41 -11.12 2.66
C LYS A 218 -5.74 -9.77 2.99
N PRO A 219 -6.24 -8.63 2.48
CA PRO A 219 -5.70 -7.32 2.86
C PRO A 219 -5.83 -7.08 4.37
N LEU A 220 -4.72 -6.79 5.04
CA LEU A 220 -4.69 -6.37 6.45
C LEU A 220 -4.69 -4.85 6.59
N ILE A 221 -3.87 -4.18 5.79
CA ILE A 221 -3.84 -2.72 5.71
C ILE A 221 -3.41 -2.31 4.31
N SER A 222 -4.15 -1.36 3.74
CA SER A 222 -3.88 -0.77 2.44
C SER A 222 -4.01 0.73 2.51
N TYR A 223 -3.02 1.46 2.01
CA TYR A 223 -3.07 2.91 1.99
C TYR A 223 -2.29 3.50 0.81
N TYR A 224 -2.62 4.74 0.51
CA TYR A 224 -1.91 5.59 -0.43
C TYR A 224 -1.26 6.75 0.32
N HIS A 225 0.01 7.01 0.07
CA HIS A 225 0.69 8.15 0.65
C HIS A 225 1.59 8.83 -0.38
N LYS A 226 1.32 10.12 -0.63
CA LYS A 226 2.02 10.95 -1.62
C LYS A 226 2.03 10.34 -3.02
N HIS A 227 3.02 9.50 -3.34
CA HIS A 227 3.24 8.96 -4.68
C HIS A 227 3.45 7.43 -4.68
N TYR A 228 2.98 6.74 -3.64
CA TYR A 228 3.02 5.28 -3.60
C TYR A 228 1.76 4.69 -2.98
N TYR A 229 1.43 3.48 -3.42
CA TYR A 229 0.49 2.58 -2.77
C TYR A 229 1.25 1.58 -1.94
N ARG A 230 0.72 1.22 -0.78
CA ARG A 230 1.29 0.18 0.06
C ARG A 230 0.18 -0.70 0.60
N VAL A 231 0.37 -2.01 0.47
CA VAL A 231 -0.58 -3.03 0.91
C VAL A 231 0.16 -4.11 1.67
N PHE A 232 -0.41 -4.57 2.78
CA PHE A 232 0.04 -5.77 3.48
C PHE A 232 -1.08 -6.79 3.43
N PHE A 233 -0.73 -8.01 3.05
CA PHE A 233 -1.64 -9.15 2.99
C PHE A 233 -1.24 -10.19 4.01
N GLU A 234 -2.24 -10.82 4.63
CA GLU A 234 -2.09 -12.12 5.27
C GLU A 234 -2.30 -13.22 4.23
N THR A 235 -1.45 -14.24 4.28
CA THR A 235 -1.50 -15.36 3.35
C THR A 235 -2.10 -16.61 3.96
N THR A 236 -2.87 -17.34 3.15
CA THR A 236 -3.29 -18.71 3.49
C THR A 236 -3.24 -19.58 2.24
N ARG A 237 -2.46 -20.68 2.29
CA ARG A 237 -2.44 -21.70 1.23
C ARG A 237 -3.72 -22.53 1.27
N SER A 238 -4.68 -22.18 0.44
CA SER A 238 -5.97 -22.86 0.30
C SER A 238 -6.71 -22.31 -0.92
N GLY A 239 -6.88 -23.14 -1.95
CA GLY A 239 -7.68 -22.80 -3.13
C GLY A 239 -9.13 -22.45 -2.77
N SER A 240 -9.75 -23.17 -1.83
CA SER A 240 -11.11 -22.88 -1.37
C SER A 240 -11.24 -21.48 -0.74
N LYS A 241 -10.32 -21.10 0.16
CA LYS A 241 -10.32 -19.76 0.75
C LYS A 241 -9.98 -18.68 -0.27
N ALA A 242 -9.09 -18.98 -1.23
CA ALA A 242 -8.76 -18.05 -2.31
C ALA A 242 -9.99 -17.78 -3.18
N PHE A 243 -10.71 -18.84 -3.57
CA PHE A 243 -11.96 -18.75 -4.31
C PHE A 243 -13.04 -17.99 -3.54
N GLU A 244 -13.24 -18.27 -2.25
CA GLU A 244 -14.21 -17.57 -1.40
C GLU A 244 -13.90 -16.06 -1.35
N ASN A 245 -12.63 -15.72 -1.10
CA ASN A 245 -12.19 -14.33 -1.01
C ASN A 245 -12.38 -13.58 -2.34
N VAL A 246 -11.98 -14.18 -3.46
CA VAL A 246 -12.17 -13.61 -4.80
C VAL A 246 -13.67 -13.46 -5.10
N SER A 247 -14.48 -14.49 -4.91
CA SER A 247 -15.92 -14.46 -5.20
C SER A 247 -16.64 -13.40 -4.36
N LYS A 248 -16.28 -13.32 -3.08
CA LYS A 248 -16.84 -12.35 -2.14
C LYS A 248 -16.43 -10.91 -2.43
N CYS A 249 -15.29 -10.65 -3.07
CA CYS A 249 -14.75 -9.29 -3.16
C CYS A 249 -14.40 -8.80 -4.57
N ARG A 250 -14.58 -9.65 -5.59
CA ARG A 250 -14.66 -9.25 -6.99
C ARG A 250 -15.96 -8.51 -7.25
N GLY A 251 -15.89 -7.41 -7.99
CA GLY A 251 -17.05 -6.68 -8.48
C GLY A 251 -16.67 -5.55 -9.43
N TYR A 252 -17.63 -4.70 -9.75
CA TYR A 252 -17.49 -3.61 -10.69
C TYR A 252 -17.92 -2.29 -10.04
N LEU A 253 -17.23 -1.22 -10.40
CA LEU A 253 -17.60 0.15 -10.07
C LEU A 253 -18.52 0.69 -11.16
N TRP A 254 -19.62 1.30 -10.77
CA TRP A 254 -20.34 2.23 -11.63
C TRP A 254 -20.12 3.66 -11.14
N TYR A 255 -20.03 4.61 -12.07
CA TYR A 255 -19.73 6.01 -11.78
C TYR A 255 -20.39 6.94 -12.80
N CYS A 256 -20.94 8.04 -12.31
CA CYS A 256 -21.65 9.06 -13.09
C CYS A 256 -20.80 10.35 -13.11
N PRO A 257 -20.09 10.67 -14.20
CA PRO A 257 -19.12 11.78 -14.20
C PRO A 257 -19.72 13.16 -13.98
N LYS A 258 -20.98 13.39 -14.39
CA LYS A 258 -21.61 14.71 -14.19
C LYS A 258 -22.19 14.83 -12.80
N THR A 259 -22.77 13.76 -12.25
CA THR A 259 -23.45 13.81 -10.95
C THR A 259 -22.56 13.47 -9.75
N LEU A 260 -21.45 12.78 -9.99
CA LEU A 260 -20.53 12.15 -9.03
C LEU A 260 -21.12 10.96 -8.27
N GLU A 261 -22.33 10.51 -8.64
CA GLU A 261 -22.94 9.29 -8.10
C GLU A 261 -22.07 8.07 -8.45
N ARG A 262 -21.99 7.12 -7.51
CA ARG A 262 -21.08 5.97 -7.61
C ARG A 262 -21.52 4.85 -6.68
N GLY A 263 -21.09 3.64 -7.01
CA GLY A 263 -21.30 2.48 -6.17
C GLY A 263 -20.65 1.24 -6.74
N PHE A 264 -20.79 0.13 -6.02
CA PHE A 264 -20.29 -1.16 -6.45
C PHE A 264 -21.45 -2.11 -6.75
N VAL A 265 -21.21 -2.99 -7.71
CA VAL A 265 -22.07 -4.13 -8.03
C VAL A 265 -21.24 -5.40 -8.13
N LYS A 266 -21.89 -6.54 -7.89
CA LYS A 266 -21.24 -7.85 -7.94
C LYS A 266 -21.03 -8.33 -9.36
N GLU A 267 -22.11 -8.32 -10.13
CA GLU A 267 -22.14 -8.83 -11.50
C GLU A 267 -22.45 -7.70 -12.47
N ILE A 268 -21.85 -7.76 -13.66
CA ILE A 268 -22.05 -6.73 -14.67
C ILE A 268 -23.50 -6.71 -15.19
N ASN A 269 -24.17 -7.86 -15.18
CA ASN A 269 -25.54 -8.02 -15.67
C ASN A 269 -26.59 -7.47 -14.68
N THR A 270 -26.21 -7.18 -13.43
CA THR A 270 -27.14 -6.59 -12.43
C THR A 270 -27.02 -5.07 -12.36
N ILE A 271 -26.34 -4.46 -13.33
CA ILE A 271 -26.14 -3.03 -13.38
C ILE A 271 -27.40 -2.37 -13.95
N GLU A 272 -28.19 -1.77 -13.07
CA GLU A 272 -29.19 -0.78 -13.45
C GLU A 272 -28.52 0.59 -13.66
N ASN A 273 -29.17 1.48 -14.43
CA ASN A 273 -28.69 2.84 -14.59
C ASN A 273 -29.04 3.65 -13.33
N ASN A 274 -28.07 3.82 -12.44
CA ASN A 274 -28.24 4.50 -11.17
C ASN A 274 -27.90 6.00 -11.25
N CYS A 275 -27.48 6.47 -12.43
CA CYS A 275 -27.12 7.87 -12.63
C CYS A 275 -28.37 8.72 -12.83
N SER A 276 -28.49 9.78 -12.05
CA SER A 276 -29.59 10.76 -12.18
C SER A 276 -29.59 11.47 -13.55
N ASP A 277 -28.47 11.46 -14.28
CA ASP A 277 -28.34 12.04 -15.63
C ASP A 277 -28.40 10.99 -16.76
N GLY A 278 -28.52 9.70 -16.43
CA GLY A 278 -28.53 8.59 -17.38
C GLY A 278 -27.18 8.19 -17.98
N GLU A 279 -26.07 8.88 -17.68
CA GLU A 279 -24.75 8.58 -18.24
C GLU A 279 -23.86 7.82 -17.25
N GLN A 280 -23.95 6.50 -17.28
CA GLN A 280 -23.20 5.61 -16.41
C GLN A 280 -21.96 5.02 -17.09
N ILE A 281 -20.82 5.09 -16.39
CA ILE A 281 -19.60 4.40 -16.79
C ILE A 281 -19.35 3.26 -15.81
N VAL A 282 -18.92 2.10 -16.32
CA VAL A 282 -18.58 0.91 -15.53
C VAL A 282 -17.10 0.60 -15.69
N ALA A 283 -16.41 0.27 -14.58
CA ALA A 283 -15.04 -0.23 -14.60
C ALA A 283 -14.89 -1.44 -13.69
N GLY A 284 -14.04 -2.39 -14.10
CA GLY A 284 -13.72 -3.57 -13.33
C GLY A 284 -13.33 -4.74 -14.23
N PRO A 285 -13.19 -5.95 -13.67
CA PRO A 285 -13.41 -6.25 -12.25
C PRO A 285 -12.34 -5.60 -11.35
N LEU A 286 -12.72 -5.26 -10.11
CA LEU A 286 -11.85 -4.66 -9.09
C LEU A 286 -12.24 -5.14 -7.69
N TRP A 287 -11.44 -4.73 -6.69
CA TRP A 287 -11.68 -5.06 -5.29
C TRP A 287 -12.75 -4.14 -4.69
N ILE A 288 -13.93 -4.69 -4.39
CA ILE A 288 -15.08 -3.93 -3.88
C ILE A 288 -15.27 -4.03 -2.37
N CYS A 289 -14.58 -4.95 -1.70
CA CYS A 289 -14.61 -5.09 -0.24
C CYS A 289 -13.78 -4.00 0.48
N ASN A 290 -13.76 -4.11 1.80
CA ASN A 290 -12.93 -3.30 2.69
C ASN A 290 -11.44 -3.34 2.31
N LEU A 291 -10.75 -2.22 2.49
CA LEU A 291 -9.33 -2.03 2.14
C LEU A 291 -8.38 -2.56 3.23
N GLY A 292 -8.88 -2.97 4.38
CA GLY A 292 -8.08 -3.66 5.39
C GLY A 292 -8.91 -4.21 6.53
N ASP A 293 -8.22 -4.69 7.56
CA ASP A 293 -8.80 -5.34 8.72
C ASP A 293 -8.82 -4.37 9.91
N THR A 294 -10.02 -4.02 10.38
CA THR A 294 -10.19 -3.05 11.46
C THR A 294 -9.68 -3.54 12.80
N ASP A 295 -9.70 -4.84 13.05
CA ASP A 295 -9.22 -5.40 14.32
C ASP A 295 -7.69 -5.45 14.34
N PHE A 296 -7.08 -5.79 13.20
CA PHE A 296 -5.64 -5.64 13.04
C PHE A 296 -5.20 -4.18 13.18
N LEU A 297 -5.97 -3.24 12.64
CA LEU A 297 -5.66 -1.81 12.74
C LEU A 297 -5.71 -1.28 14.18
N LYS A 298 -6.67 -1.74 15.00
CA LYS A 298 -6.69 -1.45 16.45
C LYS A 298 -5.40 -1.96 17.11
N LYS A 299 -5.02 -3.21 16.81
CA LYS A 299 -3.77 -3.81 17.31
C LYS A 299 -2.53 -2.99 16.90
N LEU A 300 -2.50 -2.43 15.68
CA LEU A 300 -1.42 -1.52 15.25
C LEU A 300 -1.40 -0.27 16.13
N ILE A 301 -2.54 0.40 16.30
CA ILE A 301 -2.69 1.61 17.11
C ILE A 301 -2.21 1.38 18.56
N ASP A 302 -2.61 0.27 19.18
CA ASP A 302 -2.22 -0.08 20.54
C ASP A 302 -0.71 -0.32 20.69
N ASN A 303 -0.04 -0.78 19.62
CA ASN A 303 1.41 -1.01 19.63
C ASN A 303 2.23 0.21 19.21
N VAL A 304 1.63 1.29 18.67
CA VAL A 304 2.39 2.47 18.23
C VAL A 304 3.22 3.06 19.37
N GLU A 305 2.68 3.09 20.59
CA GLU A 305 3.36 3.69 21.75
C GLU A 305 4.70 3.04 22.06
N LYS A 306 4.84 1.73 21.82
CA LYS A 306 6.11 1.00 22.02
C LYS A 306 7.23 1.48 21.09
N PHE A 307 6.87 2.12 19.99
CA PHE A 307 7.78 2.64 18.98
C PHE A 307 7.81 4.18 18.94
N ALA A 308 7.14 4.85 19.90
CA ALA A 308 6.97 6.30 19.89
C ALA A 308 8.29 7.09 19.89
N ASN A 309 9.38 6.48 20.36
CA ASN A 309 10.72 7.09 20.39
C ASN A 309 11.34 7.30 19.00
N TYR A 310 10.88 6.57 17.97
CA TYR A 310 11.54 6.61 16.66
C TYR A 310 10.61 6.39 15.44
N ILE A 311 9.31 6.17 15.65
CA ILE A 311 8.28 6.24 14.61
C ILE A 311 7.68 7.64 14.56
N ASP A 312 7.35 8.11 13.34
CA ASP A 312 6.66 9.39 13.14
C ASP A 312 5.24 9.36 13.75
N LEU A 313 4.94 10.27 14.69
CA LEU A 313 3.62 10.42 15.32
C LEU A 313 2.50 10.73 14.31
N ASN A 314 2.83 11.23 13.12
CA ASN A 314 1.86 11.37 12.04
C ASN A 314 1.30 10.02 11.58
N LEU A 315 2.03 8.92 11.76
CA LEU A 315 1.53 7.57 11.49
C LEU A 315 0.31 7.26 12.36
N LEU A 316 0.33 7.60 13.65
CA LEU A 316 -0.82 7.39 14.55
C LEU A 316 -2.07 8.12 14.06
N LYS A 317 -1.91 9.37 13.60
CA LYS A 317 -3.01 10.16 13.03
C LYS A 317 -3.56 9.48 11.77
N GLN A 318 -2.69 8.97 10.90
CA GLN A 318 -3.09 8.25 9.70
C GLN A 318 -3.82 6.94 10.01
N LEU A 319 -3.32 6.13 10.96
CA LEU A 319 -3.96 4.88 11.36
C LEU A 319 -5.36 5.13 11.96
N LYS A 320 -5.53 6.19 12.74
CA LYS A 320 -6.84 6.60 13.26
C LYS A 320 -7.82 6.99 12.14
N ILE A 321 -7.36 7.69 11.10
CA ILE A 321 -8.19 8.00 9.92
C ILE A 321 -8.61 6.69 9.22
N LEU A 322 -7.65 5.78 8.98
CA LEU A 322 -7.94 4.48 8.35
C LEU A 322 -8.97 3.65 9.12
N LEU A 323 -8.99 3.75 10.46
CA LEU A 323 -9.91 2.99 11.30
C LEU A 323 -11.38 3.37 11.10
N TYR A 324 -11.64 4.66 10.83
CA TYR A 324 -12.97 5.10 10.40
C TYR A 324 -13.19 4.81 8.93
N GLU A 325 -12.17 5.04 8.09
CA GLU A 325 -12.29 4.90 6.64
C GLU A 325 -12.67 3.48 6.22
N TYR A 326 -12.11 2.46 6.87
CA TYR A 326 -12.39 1.05 6.59
C TYR A 326 -13.81 0.61 6.99
N ARG A 327 -14.57 1.38 7.76
CA ARG A 327 -15.97 1.03 8.07
C ARG A 327 -16.93 1.33 6.93
N ILE A 328 -16.52 2.21 6.02
CA ILE A 328 -17.35 2.70 4.93
C ILE A 328 -16.82 2.10 3.63
N GLU A 329 -17.62 1.26 2.98
CA GLU A 329 -17.18 0.57 1.76
C GLU A 329 -17.17 1.49 0.53
N GLN A 330 -18.01 2.52 0.52
CA GLN A 330 -18.16 3.44 -0.61
C GLN A 330 -16.90 4.26 -0.87
N PRO A 331 -16.56 4.52 -2.16
CA PRO A 331 -15.43 5.40 -2.49
C PRO A 331 -15.61 6.81 -1.94
N TYR A 332 -14.49 7.45 -1.58
CA TYR A 332 -14.50 8.83 -1.12
C TYR A 332 -15.02 9.81 -2.19
N ILE A 333 -15.45 11.00 -1.74
CA ILE A 333 -15.90 12.10 -2.58
C ILE A 333 -14.89 13.22 -2.51
N ARG A 334 -14.59 13.85 -3.64
CA ARG A 334 -13.94 15.15 -3.63
C ARG A 334 -14.95 16.24 -3.34
N TYR A 335 -14.99 16.73 -2.10
CA TYR A 335 -16.02 17.69 -1.68
C TYR A 335 -15.96 18.99 -2.50
N ASP A 336 -14.77 19.41 -2.94
CA ASP A 336 -14.61 20.56 -3.83
C ASP A 336 -15.24 20.34 -5.21
N LYS A 337 -15.11 19.13 -5.77
CA LYS A 337 -15.80 18.76 -7.02
C LYS A 337 -17.31 18.66 -6.80
N PHE A 338 -17.74 18.15 -5.65
CA PHE A 338 -19.16 18.10 -5.27
C PHE A 338 -19.79 19.50 -5.24
N PHE A 339 -19.21 20.45 -4.50
CA PHE A 339 -19.70 21.83 -4.42
C PHE A 339 -19.69 22.54 -5.79
N SER A 340 -18.65 22.31 -6.59
CA SER A 340 -18.58 22.80 -7.96
C SER A 340 -19.73 22.28 -8.84
N LYS A 341 -20.13 21.01 -8.68
CA LYS A 341 -21.22 20.41 -9.46
C LYS A 341 -22.61 20.88 -9.07
N ILE A 342 -22.83 21.25 -7.80
CA ILE A 342 -24.11 21.81 -7.33
C ILE A 342 -24.18 23.34 -7.47
N GLY A 343 -23.09 24.00 -7.86
CA GLY A 343 -23.06 25.46 -8.05
C GLY A 343 -23.14 26.25 -6.74
N ARG A 344 -22.63 25.69 -5.63
CA ARG A 344 -22.64 26.32 -4.31
C ARG A 344 -21.21 26.61 -3.81
N ASN A 345 -21.10 27.60 -2.92
CA ASN A 345 -19.83 27.88 -2.25
C ASN A 345 -19.45 26.75 -1.30
N MET A 346 -18.17 26.41 -1.27
CA MET A 346 -17.65 25.41 -0.34
C MET A 346 -17.74 25.92 1.10
N ILE A 347 -18.29 25.09 1.99
CA ILE A 347 -18.16 25.27 3.44
C ILE A 347 -16.88 24.59 3.95
N PRO A 348 -16.40 24.92 5.16
CA PRO A 348 -15.31 24.18 5.80
C PRO A 348 -15.58 22.68 5.85
N ILE A 349 -14.57 21.86 5.51
CA ILE A 349 -14.72 20.39 5.42
C ILE A 349 -15.21 19.73 6.72
N GLU A 350 -14.83 20.27 7.89
CA GLU A 350 -15.32 19.76 9.18
C GLU A 350 -16.81 20.05 9.37
N GLU A 351 -17.29 21.21 8.91
CA GLU A 351 -18.71 21.56 8.94
C GLU A 351 -19.51 20.64 8.01
N PHE A 352 -19.00 20.40 6.80
CA PHE A 352 -19.57 19.44 5.85
C PHE A 352 -19.71 18.04 6.47
N ILE A 353 -18.64 17.52 7.08
CA ILE A 353 -18.65 16.22 7.77
C ILE A 353 -19.66 16.20 8.92
N ASN A 354 -19.71 17.27 9.73
CA ASN A 354 -20.62 17.34 10.87
C ASN A 354 -22.09 17.40 10.45
N ILE A 355 -22.43 18.12 9.37
CA ILE A 355 -23.79 18.16 8.83
C ILE A 355 -24.22 16.76 8.36
N ILE A 356 -23.34 16.04 7.64
CA ILE A 356 -23.63 14.66 7.21
C ILE A 356 -23.88 13.74 8.42
N LYS A 357 -23.07 13.85 9.47
CA LYS A 357 -23.27 13.09 10.72
C LYS A 357 -24.58 13.43 11.41
N LYS A 358 -24.98 14.71 11.44
CA LYS A 358 -26.27 15.14 12.02
C LYS A 358 -27.47 14.56 11.29
N GLN A 359 -27.32 14.21 10.01
CA GLN A 359 -28.34 13.51 9.21
C GLN A 359 -28.34 11.98 9.41
N GLY A 360 -27.54 11.46 10.34
CA GLY A 360 -27.50 10.03 10.68
C GLY A 360 -26.54 9.18 9.85
N PHE A 361 -25.75 9.79 8.96
CA PHE A 361 -24.76 9.09 8.13
C PHE A 361 -23.38 9.05 8.78
N GLU A 362 -22.58 8.04 8.43
CA GLU A 362 -21.18 8.01 8.79
C GLU A 362 -20.39 8.91 7.85
N ALA A 363 -19.49 9.73 8.39
CA ALA A 363 -18.61 10.57 7.58
C ALA A 363 -17.25 10.79 8.24
N SER A 364 -16.19 10.78 7.44
CA SER A 364 -14.83 11.08 7.89
C SER A 364 -13.99 11.66 6.75
N ARG A 365 -12.85 12.26 7.09
CA ARG A 365 -11.83 12.57 6.09
C ARG A 365 -11.30 11.28 5.48
N SER A 366 -10.89 11.33 4.22
CA SER A 366 -10.19 10.22 3.57
C SER A 366 -8.69 10.47 3.54
N HIS A 367 -7.88 9.43 3.77
CA HIS A 367 -6.42 9.53 3.66
C HIS A 367 -5.93 9.73 2.23
N PHE A 368 -6.76 9.41 1.21
CA PHE A 368 -6.38 9.52 -0.20
C PHE A 368 -6.20 10.97 -0.65
N ASP A 369 -7.00 11.90 -0.13
CA ASP A 369 -6.99 13.30 -0.57
C ASP A 369 -7.34 14.23 0.59
N PRO A 370 -6.59 15.35 0.78
CA PRO A 370 -6.95 16.36 1.79
C PRO A 370 -8.36 16.93 1.64
N ARG A 371 -8.92 16.87 0.42
CA ARG A 371 -10.29 17.24 0.07
C ARG A 371 -11.20 16.02 -0.15
N GLY A 372 -10.78 14.85 0.33
CA GLY A 372 -11.55 13.62 0.27
C GLY A 372 -12.41 13.46 1.52
N VAL A 373 -13.70 13.21 1.33
CA VAL A 373 -14.63 12.84 2.40
C VAL A 373 -15.19 11.47 2.10
N ARG A 374 -15.05 10.52 3.03
CA ARG A 374 -15.68 9.21 2.93
C ARG A 374 -16.97 9.20 3.73
N THR A 375 -18.06 8.73 3.12
CA THR A 375 -19.39 8.65 3.75
C THR A 375 -20.22 7.54 3.13
N ASN A 376 -21.11 6.94 3.93
CA ASN A 376 -22.13 6.02 3.44
C ASN A 376 -23.38 6.75 2.89
N ALA A 377 -23.42 8.09 2.96
CA ALA A 377 -24.48 8.89 2.38
C ALA A 377 -24.44 8.83 0.82
N PRO A 378 -25.54 8.46 0.16
CA PRO A 378 -25.65 8.58 -1.29
C PRO A 378 -25.48 10.02 -1.75
N VAL A 379 -24.82 10.22 -2.90
CA VAL A 379 -24.57 11.57 -3.45
C VAL A 379 -25.86 12.32 -3.72
N LYS A 380 -26.93 11.63 -4.11
CA LYS A 380 -28.25 12.21 -4.29
C LYS A 380 -28.79 12.86 -3.00
N ILE A 381 -28.65 12.16 -1.87
CA ILE A 381 -29.04 12.70 -0.55
C ILE A 381 -28.13 13.86 -0.16
N LEU A 382 -26.82 13.77 -0.42
CA LEU A 382 -25.92 14.91 -0.18
C LEU A 382 -26.33 16.14 -0.98
N ARG A 383 -26.76 15.98 -2.24
CA ARG A 383 -27.30 17.11 -3.03
C ARG A 383 -28.49 17.72 -2.32
N GLU A 384 -29.46 16.93 -1.87
CA GLU A 384 -30.64 17.44 -1.17
C GLU A 384 -30.28 18.21 0.12
N ILE A 385 -29.32 17.72 0.90
CA ILE A 385 -28.85 18.38 2.14
C ILE A 385 -28.18 19.74 1.88
N PHE A 386 -27.42 19.85 0.79
CA PHE A 386 -26.57 21.01 0.49
C PHE A 386 -27.05 21.85 -0.70
N SER A 387 -28.26 21.58 -1.22
CA SER A 387 -28.84 22.29 -2.37
C SER A 387 -29.19 23.72 -2.08
#